data_AF-A0A0G1UAV0-F1
#
_entry.id   AF-A0A0G1UAV0-F1
#
_cell.length_a   1.000
_cell.length_b   1.000
_cell.length_c   1.000
_cell.angle_alpha   90.00
_cell.angle_beta   90.00
_cell.angle_gamma   90.00
#
_symmetry.space_group_name_H-M   'P 1'
#
loop_
_entity.id
_entity.type
_entity.pdbx_description
1 polymer ?
#
loop_
_entity_poly.entity_id
_entity_poly.type
_entity_poly.pdbx_seq_one_letter_code
_entity_poly.pdbx_strand_id
1 'polypeptide(L)'
;MNNLNDDPRGGTMCLSKAGLVIGDGAKTGPAIAAPNGAGIDFVIDGIAYHKADAATVLPLSADTVQAADTTCIYLMQVDSGGNVTSVKGVEVLNTRLVAGIGRLEWPTPDANKCPFGAVKVKTVAVTFTPGTTALDAAGVTETYYDIAMGVPLVGLTS
;
A
#
# COMPACT_ATOMS: atom_id res chain seq x y z
N MET A 1 10.17 29.76 26.19
CA MET A 1 10.56 28.35 25.99
C MET A 1 9.39 27.76 25.24
N ASN A 2 9.52 27.52 23.93
CA ASN A 2 8.39 27.04 23.16
C ASN A 2 8.01 25.66 23.70
N ASN A 3 6.88 25.60 24.38
CA ASN A 3 6.30 24.38 24.87
C ASN A 3 5.71 23.65 23.65
N LEU A 4 5.43 22.34 23.75
CA LEU A 4 4.58 21.65 22.76
C LEU A 4 3.19 22.33 22.60
N ASN A 5 2.89 23.36 23.40
CA ASN A 5 1.69 24.18 23.35
C ASN A 5 1.68 25.28 22.27
N ASP A 6 2.81 25.59 21.61
CA ASP A 6 2.87 26.78 20.74
C ASP A 6 2.62 26.51 19.23
N ASP A 7 2.79 25.27 18.73
CA ASP A 7 2.23 24.76 17.44
C ASP A 7 2.45 23.23 17.31
N PRO A 8 1.65 22.36 17.96
CA PRO A 8 1.80 20.91 17.85
C PRO A 8 1.10 20.38 16.58
N ARG A 9 1.74 20.51 15.40
CA ARG A 9 1.28 19.74 14.24
C ARG A 9 1.93 18.37 14.27
N GLY A 10 1.24 17.42 14.89
CA GLY A 10 1.63 16.03 14.81
C GLY A 10 1.53 15.50 13.39
N GLY A 11 2.53 14.75 12.94
CA GLY A 11 2.54 14.16 11.60
C GLY A 11 1.68 12.90 11.50
N THR A 12 1.47 12.45 10.26
CA THR A 12 0.82 11.18 9.95
C THR A 12 1.85 10.21 9.38
N MET A 13 2.10 9.08 10.05
CA MET A 13 3.17 8.15 9.70
C MET A 13 3.03 6.77 10.35
N CYS A 14 3.45 5.72 9.65
CA CYS A 14 3.59 4.39 10.21
C CYS A 14 4.94 4.29 10.92
N LEU A 15 4.93 3.78 12.15
CA LEU A 15 6.09 3.66 13.04
C LEU A 15 6.73 2.28 12.99
N SER A 16 6.04 1.28 12.45
CA SER A 16 6.53 -0.08 12.35
C SER A 16 6.40 -0.67 10.94
N LYS A 17 7.10 -1.78 10.72
CA LYS A 17 7.12 -2.51 9.45
C LYS A 17 5.92 -3.45 9.41
N ALA A 18 5.08 -3.31 8.38
CA ALA A 18 3.87 -4.11 8.22
C ALA A 18 4.15 -5.57 7.82
N GLY A 19 5.27 -5.83 7.14
CA GLY A 19 5.61 -7.17 6.67
C GLY A 19 4.52 -7.72 5.74
N LEU A 20 4.07 -6.91 4.78
CA LEU A 20 2.97 -7.32 3.90
C LEU A 20 3.26 -8.64 3.18
N VAL A 21 2.28 -9.53 3.21
CA VAL A 21 2.28 -10.83 2.52
C VAL A 21 0.99 -10.99 1.74
N ILE A 22 0.87 -12.06 0.94
CA ILE A 22 -0.41 -12.43 0.34
C ILE A 22 -1.39 -12.86 1.44
N GLY A 23 -2.61 -12.33 1.42
CA GLY A 23 -3.63 -12.72 2.38
C GLY A 23 -4.09 -14.16 2.17
N ASP A 24 -4.64 -14.76 3.21
CA ASP A 24 -5.17 -16.12 3.16
C ASP A 24 -6.46 -16.24 2.30
N GLY A 25 -6.99 -17.45 2.14
CA GLY A 25 -8.24 -17.69 1.40
C GLY A 25 -8.15 -17.39 -0.10
N ALA A 26 -8.99 -16.47 -0.59
CA ALA A 26 -9.09 -16.14 -2.02
C ALA A 26 -7.89 -15.33 -2.56
N LYS A 27 -6.99 -14.88 -1.67
CA LYS A 27 -5.74 -14.18 -2.02
C LYS A 27 -5.94 -12.90 -2.84
N THR A 28 -7.10 -12.27 -2.72
CA THR A 28 -7.49 -11.09 -3.52
C THR A 28 -6.94 -9.78 -2.97
N GLY A 29 -6.07 -9.84 -1.97
CA GLY A 29 -5.42 -8.70 -1.32
C GLY A 29 -4.30 -9.13 -0.37
N PRO A 30 -3.50 -8.18 0.11
CA PRO A 30 -2.41 -8.45 1.05
C PRO A 30 -2.95 -8.74 2.47
N ALA A 31 -2.09 -9.25 3.34
CA ALA A 31 -2.31 -9.31 4.79
C ALA A 31 -1.13 -8.67 5.53
N ILE A 32 -1.36 -8.26 6.79
CA ILE A 32 -0.30 -7.75 7.66
C ILE A 32 0.32 -8.95 8.38
N ALA A 33 1.63 -9.13 8.21
CA ALA A 33 2.43 -10.12 8.91
C ALA A 33 3.67 -9.43 9.48
N ALA A 34 3.45 -8.51 10.41
CA ALA A 34 4.51 -7.74 11.01
C ALA A 34 5.54 -8.68 11.65
N PRO A 35 6.86 -8.44 11.50
CA PRO A 35 7.88 -9.36 12.03
C PRO A 35 7.85 -9.53 13.56
N ASN A 36 7.25 -8.58 14.27
CA ASN A 36 7.04 -8.64 15.72
C ASN A 36 5.78 -9.46 16.11
N GLY A 37 4.96 -9.87 15.14
CA GLY A 37 3.69 -10.59 15.36
C GLY A 37 2.60 -9.75 16.04
N ALA A 38 2.78 -8.43 16.14
CA ALA A 38 1.88 -7.55 16.84
C ALA A 38 1.09 -6.62 15.90
N GLY A 39 1.45 -6.54 14.62
CA GLY A 39 0.87 -5.59 13.68
C GLY A 39 1.59 -4.25 13.59
N ILE A 40 0.83 -3.22 13.23
CA ILE A 40 1.35 -1.90 12.93
C ILE A 40 1.00 -0.86 13.99
N ASP A 41 1.99 -0.07 14.35
CA ASP A 41 1.83 1.14 15.15
C ASP A 41 1.90 2.33 14.21
N PHE A 42 0.93 3.23 14.29
CA PHE A 42 0.82 4.35 13.37
C PHE A 42 0.31 5.60 14.06
N VAL A 43 0.60 6.74 13.46
CA VAL A 43 0.19 8.06 13.94
C VAL A 43 -0.67 8.71 12.87
N ILE A 44 -1.79 9.31 13.27
CA ILE A 44 -2.59 10.20 12.42
C ILE A 44 -2.73 11.52 13.19
N ASP A 45 -2.28 12.61 12.57
CA ASP A 45 -2.32 13.96 13.13
C ASP A 45 -1.75 14.05 14.56
N GLY A 46 -0.68 13.29 14.83
CA GLY A 46 -0.02 13.24 16.15
C GLY A 46 -0.62 12.28 17.17
N ILE A 47 -1.73 11.62 16.88
CA ILE A 47 -2.36 10.64 17.77
C ILE A 47 -1.89 9.24 17.38
N ALA A 48 -1.35 8.49 18.35
CA ALA A 48 -0.89 7.13 18.15
C ALA A 48 -2.05 6.13 18.20
N TYR A 49 -2.00 5.17 17.29
CA TYR A 49 -2.97 4.07 17.14
C TYR A 49 -2.22 2.77 16.89
N HIS A 50 -2.95 1.67 17.06
CA HIS A 50 -2.42 0.33 16.85
C HIS A 50 -3.43 -0.50 16.05
N LYS A 51 -2.93 -1.25 15.06
CA LYS A 51 -3.70 -2.26 14.35
C LYS A 51 -2.97 -3.59 14.46
N ALA A 52 -3.61 -4.56 15.11
CA ALA A 52 -3.08 -5.91 15.24
C ALA A 52 -2.89 -6.60 13.88
N ASP A 53 -1.90 -7.48 13.83
CA ASP A 53 -1.74 -8.42 12.71
C ASP A 53 -3.01 -9.24 12.53
N ALA A 54 -3.35 -9.51 11.27
CA ALA A 54 -4.39 -10.45 10.92
C ALA A 54 -3.97 -11.14 9.61
N ALA A 55 -4.03 -12.48 9.61
CA ALA A 55 -3.81 -13.28 8.40
C ALA A 55 -4.89 -13.04 7.31
N THR A 56 -5.98 -12.36 7.68
CA THR A 56 -7.11 -12.02 6.82
C THR A 56 -6.70 -11.07 5.70
N VAL A 57 -7.25 -11.34 4.51
CA VAL A 57 -7.18 -10.44 3.35
C VAL A 57 -7.61 -9.02 3.71
N LEU A 58 -6.70 -8.08 3.58
CA LEU A 58 -6.98 -6.65 3.58
C LEU A 58 -7.63 -6.27 2.25
N PRO A 59 -8.63 -5.37 2.28
CA PRO A 59 -9.34 -5.00 1.07
C PRO A 59 -8.42 -4.21 0.12
N LEU A 60 -8.28 -4.73 -1.11
CA LEU A 60 -7.87 -3.96 -2.28
C LEU A 60 -9.11 -3.28 -2.87
N SER A 61 -9.52 -2.18 -2.25
CA SER A 61 -10.76 -1.45 -2.54
C SER A 61 -10.64 -0.44 -3.69
N ALA A 62 -9.69 -0.62 -4.61
CA ALA A 62 -9.52 0.28 -5.74
C ALA A 62 -10.45 -0.10 -6.89
N ASP A 63 -11.41 0.75 -7.22
CA ASP A 63 -12.54 0.40 -8.10
C ASP A 63 -12.17 0.23 -9.58
N THR A 64 -10.96 0.62 -10.00
CA THR A 64 -10.59 0.60 -11.42
C THR A 64 -9.74 -0.62 -11.78
N VAL A 65 -10.28 -1.47 -12.67
CA VAL A 65 -9.54 -2.58 -13.30
C VAL A 65 -8.22 -2.08 -13.86
N GLN A 66 -7.15 -2.82 -13.59
CA GLN A 66 -5.84 -2.60 -14.20
C GLN A 66 -5.76 -3.29 -15.56
N ALA A 67 -5.36 -2.52 -16.58
CA ALA A 67 -5.22 -3.04 -17.93
C ALA A 67 -4.09 -4.07 -18.03
N ALA A 68 -4.19 -4.98 -19.00
CA ALA A 68 -3.13 -5.94 -19.28
C ALA A 68 -1.82 -5.26 -19.70
N ASP A 69 -0.71 -5.94 -19.45
CA ASP A 69 0.65 -5.51 -19.79
C ASP A 69 1.06 -4.17 -19.14
N THR A 70 0.46 -3.87 -17.99
CA THR A 70 0.81 -2.70 -17.16
C THR A 70 1.33 -3.13 -15.80
N THR A 71 2.08 -2.23 -15.17
CA THR A 71 2.41 -2.28 -13.75
C THR A 71 1.75 -1.11 -13.02
N CYS A 72 1.25 -1.34 -11.81
CA CYS A 72 0.59 -0.34 -10.96
C CYS A 72 0.98 -0.55 -9.49
N ILE A 73 0.96 0.52 -8.69
CA ILE A 73 1.14 0.47 -7.23
C ILE A 73 -0.22 0.66 -6.57
N TYR A 74 -0.57 -0.24 -5.65
CA TYR A 74 -1.71 -0.10 -4.75
C TYR A 74 -1.18 0.24 -3.36
N LEU A 75 -1.38 1.49 -2.94
CA LEU A 75 -0.95 1.99 -1.64
C LEU A 75 -1.96 1.54 -0.58
N MET A 76 -1.48 0.85 0.45
CA MET A 76 -2.28 0.46 1.61
C MET A 76 -2.20 1.53 2.69
N GLN A 77 -3.37 1.88 3.23
CA GLN A 77 -3.52 2.95 4.21
C GLN A 77 -4.57 2.59 5.26
N VAL A 78 -4.40 3.11 6.46
CA VAL A 78 -5.25 2.82 7.62
C VAL A 78 -5.81 4.12 8.22
N ASP A 79 -7.06 4.10 8.66
CA ASP A 79 -7.70 5.21 9.39
C ASP A 79 -7.57 5.06 10.92
N SER A 80 -8.05 6.06 11.67
CA SER A 80 -8.03 6.04 13.13
C SER A 80 -8.91 4.95 13.77
N GLY A 81 -9.85 4.38 13.01
CA GLY A 81 -10.64 3.23 13.42
C GLY A 81 -9.96 1.89 13.15
N GLY A 82 -8.77 1.88 12.53
CA GLY A 82 -8.07 0.67 12.14
C GLY A 82 -8.62 0.04 10.85
N ASN A 83 -9.49 0.74 10.11
CA ASN A 83 -9.98 0.28 8.81
C ASN A 83 -8.89 0.48 7.77
N VAL A 84 -8.64 -0.57 6.98
CA VAL A 84 -7.67 -0.53 5.89
C VAL A 84 -8.40 -0.30 4.59
N THR A 85 -7.83 0.57 3.75
CA THR A 85 -8.26 0.81 2.38
C THR A 85 -7.04 0.87 1.47
N SER A 86 -7.26 0.89 0.15
CA SER A 86 -6.17 1.03 -0.82
C SER A 86 -6.41 2.17 -1.81
N VAL A 87 -5.35 2.85 -2.22
CA VAL A 87 -5.35 3.81 -3.34
C VAL A 87 -4.60 3.22 -4.53
N LYS A 88 -5.23 3.18 -5.71
CA LYS A 88 -4.58 2.74 -6.95
C LYS A 88 -3.79 3.91 -7.56
N GLY A 89 -2.55 3.64 -7.94
CA GLY A 89 -1.71 4.58 -8.68
C GLY A 89 -2.00 4.62 -10.17
N VAL A 90 -1.27 5.46 -10.88
CA VAL A 90 -1.31 5.48 -12.34
C VAL A 90 -0.60 4.23 -12.87
N GLU A 91 -1.32 3.42 -13.63
CA GLU A 91 -0.74 2.25 -14.29
C GLU A 91 0.18 2.68 -15.44
N VAL A 92 1.30 1.97 -15.60
CA VAL A 92 2.31 2.26 -16.61
C VAL A 92 2.56 1.01 -17.42
N LEU A 93 2.60 1.15 -18.74
CA LEU A 93 2.93 0.04 -19.65
C LEU A 93 4.28 -0.58 -19.29
N ASN A 94 4.32 -1.91 -19.20
CA ASN A 94 5.53 -2.66 -18.87
C ASN A 94 6.67 -2.35 -19.84
N THR A 95 6.36 -2.16 -21.12
CA THR A 95 7.35 -1.82 -22.16
C THR A 95 8.02 -0.48 -21.89
N ARG A 96 7.32 0.50 -21.31
CA ARG A 96 7.90 1.80 -20.94
C ARG A 96 8.83 1.71 -19.74
N LEU A 97 8.47 0.87 -18.75
CA LEU A 97 9.32 0.62 -17.58
C LEU A 97 10.61 -0.11 -18.00
N VAL A 98 10.49 -1.15 -18.82
CA VAL A 98 11.64 -1.89 -19.37
C VAL A 98 12.54 -0.99 -20.22
N ALA A 99 11.96 -0.07 -20.99
CA ALA A 99 12.72 0.89 -21.79
C ALA A 99 13.31 2.06 -20.97
N GLY A 100 13.05 2.15 -19.66
CA GLY A 100 13.56 3.22 -18.79
C GLY A 100 12.97 4.60 -19.07
N ILE A 101 11.86 4.67 -19.81
CA ILE A 101 11.18 5.93 -20.20
C ILE A 101 9.89 6.17 -19.41
N GLY A 102 9.50 5.23 -18.56
CA GLY A 102 8.39 5.33 -17.62
C GLY A 102 8.87 5.19 -16.18
N ARG A 103 8.06 5.68 -15.24
CA ARG A 103 8.21 5.44 -13.81
C ARG A 103 6.84 5.24 -13.18
N LEU A 104 6.78 4.38 -12.17
CA LEU A 104 5.63 4.25 -11.29
C LEU A 104 5.70 5.34 -10.24
N GLU A 105 4.68 6.19 -10.20
CA GLU A 105 4.55 7.18 -9.15
C GLU A 105 3.81 6.58 -7.98
N TRP A 106 4.26 6.90 -6.77
CA TRP A 106 3.57 6.45 -5.58
C TRP A 106 2.22 7.18 -5.46
N PRO A 107 1.13 6.46 -5.16
CA PRO A 107 -0.16 7.11 -4.93
C PRO A 107 -0.07 8.10 -3.76
N THR A 108 -0.81 9.20 -3.85
CA THR A 108 -1.00 10.08 -2.70
C THR A 108 -1.96 9.40 -1.71
N PRO A 109 -1.63 9.29 -0.42
CA PRO A 109 -2.58 8.81 0.59
C PRO A 109 -3.81 9.72 0.67
N ASP A 110 -4.96 9.15 1.04
CA ASP A 110 -6.14 9.96 1.36
C ASP A 110 -5.91 10.79 2.63
N ALA A 111 -6.67 11.87 2.76
CA ALA A 111 -6.68 12.67 3.99
C ALA A 111 -7.02 11.81 5.22
N ASN A 112 -6.38 12.11 6.35
CA ASN A 112 -6.58 11.47 7.65
C ASN A 112 -6.34 9.96 7.65
N LYS A 113 -5.52 9.45 6.72
CA LYS A 113 -5.10 8.05 6.69
C LYS A 113 -3.59 7.94 6.67
N CYS A 114 -3.10 6.93 7.37
CA CYS A 114 -1.68 6.63 7.44
C CYS A 114 -1.31 5.55 6.40
N PRO A 115 -0.44 5.84 5.42
CA PRO A 115 0.14 4.80 4.57
C PRO A 115 1.08 3.91 5.40
N PHE A 116 1.00 2.60 5.21
CA PHE A 116 1.83 1.64 5.96
C PHE A 116 2.52 0.60 5.06
N GLY A 117 2.07 0.47 3.81
CA GLY A 117 2.72 -0.40 2.84
C GLY A 117 2.08 -0.26 1.46
N ALA A 118 2.59 -1.00 0.49
CA ALA A 118 2.02 -1.05 -0.85
C ALA A 118 2.25 -2.41 -1.50
N VAL A 119 1.37 -2.73 -2.45
CA VAL A 119 1.50 -3.86 -3.35
C VAL A 119 1.70 -3.31 -4.76
N LYS A 120 2.87 -3.55 -5.35
CA LYS A 120 3.09 -3.34 -6.78
C LYS A 120 2.60 -4.57 -7.52
N VAL A 121 1.74 -4.39 -8.51
CA VAL A 121 1.18 -5.46 -9.32
C VAL A 121 1.58 -5.24 -10.78
N LYS A 122 2.30 -6.19 -11.34
CA LYS A 122 2.62 -6.30 -12.76
C LYS A 122 1.70 -7.34 -13.40
N THR A 123 1.08 -6.98 -14.51
CA THR A 123 0.21 -7.86 -15.30
C THR A 123 0.86 -8.20 -16.63
N VAL A 124 0.64 -9.41 -17.14
CA VAL A 124 1.09 -9.87 -18.46
C VAL A 124 -0.03 -10.64 -19.14
N ALA A 125 -0.53 -10.14 -20.26
CA ALA A 125 -1.64 -10.72 -21.04
C ALA A 125 -2.95 -10.98 -20.25
N VAL A 126 -3.11 -10.39 -19.07
CA VAL A 126 -4.30 -10.50 -18.21
C VAL A 126 -4.65 -9.16 -17.59
N THR A 127 -5.94 -8.88 -17.36
CA THR A 127 -6.37 -7.74 -16.54
C THR A 127 -6.39 -8.12 -15.07
N PHE A 128 -6.06 -7.18 -14.19
CA PHE A 128 -6.16 -7.37 -12.74
C PHE A 128 -7.32 -6.54 -12.18
N THR A 129 -8.29 -7.18 -11.55
CA THR A 129 -9.40 -6.50 -10.87
C THR A 129 -9.13 -6.53 -9.36
N PRO A 130 -8.80 -5.40 -8.73
CA PRO A 130 -8.49 -5.34 -7.29
C PRO A 130 -9.64 -5.91 -6.45
N GLY A 131 -9.31 -6.70 -5.43
CA GLY A 131 -10.31 -7.32 -4.54
C GLY A 131 -11.01 -8.56 -5.12
N THR A 132 -10.82 -8.88 -6.40
CA THR A 132 -11.43 -10.08 -7.03
C THR A 132 -10.41 -11.01 -7.69
N THR A 133 -9.39 -10.46 -8.38
CA THR A 133 -8.31 -11.27 -8.97
C THR A 133 -7.33 -11.64 -7.87
N ALA A 134 -6.99 -12.93 -7.76
CA ALA A 134 -5.98 -13.37 -6.81
C ALA A 134 -4.60 -12.78 -7.17
N LEU A 135 -3.82 -12.41 -6.15
CA LEU A 135 -2.48 -11.84 -6.34
C LEU A 135 -1.48 -12.85 -6.91
N ASP A 136 -1.73 -14.16 -6.75
CA ASP A 136 -0.94 -15.26 -7.32
C ASP A 136 -1.54 -15.85 -8.61
N ALA A 137 -2.52 -15.16 -9.22
CA ALA A 137 -3.10 -15.59 -10.48
C ALA A 137 -2.04 -15.60 -11.60
N ALA A 138 -2.21 -16.52 -12.56
CA ALA A 138 -1.33 -16.57 -13.72
C ALA A 138 -1.31 -15.23 -14.48
N GLY A 139 -0.12 -14.75 -14.82
CA GLY A 139 0.06 -13.44 -15.47
C GLY A 139 0.05 -12.25 -14.51
N VAL A 140 -0.11 -12.47 -13.20
CA VAL A 140 0.04 -11.47 -12.15
C VAL A 140 1.36 -11.71 -11.42
N THR A 141 2.10 -10.64 -11.13
CA THR A 141 3.30 -10.69 -10.30
C THR A 141 3.28 -9.51 -9.35
N GLU A 142 3.45 -9.80 -8.07
CA GLU A 142 3.34 -8.85 -6.98
C GLU A 142 4.70 -8.56 -6.34
N THR A 143 4.81 -7.38 -5.74
CA THR A 143 5.97 -7.01 -4.91
C THR A 143 5.47 -6.14 -3.77
N TYR A 144 5.89 -6.47 -2.56
CA TYR A 144 5.46 -5.79 -1.36
C TYR A 144 6.50 -4.74 -0.91
N TYR A 145 6.00 -3.59 -0.49
CA TYR A 145 6.80 -2.51 0.06
C TYR A 145 6.25 -2.13 1.43
N ASP A 146 7.13 -2.02 2.42
CA ASP A 146 6.79 -1.43 3.69
C ASP A 146 7.06 0.07 3.64
N ILE A 147 6.12 0.86 4.15
CA ILE A 147 6.23 2.32 4.16
C ILE A 147 6.27 2.76 5.62
N ALA A 148 7.38 3.37 6.02
CA ALA A 148 7.55 4.02 7.31
C ALA A 148 7.78 5.52 7.10
N MET A 149 7.26 6.36 8.01
CA MET A 149 7.53 7.81 8.06
C MET A 149 7.02 8.66 6.87
N GLY A 150 6.55 8.05 5.77
CA GLY A 150 5.96 8.73 4.62
C GLY A 150 6.18 8.00 3.30
N VAL A 151 5.39 8.32 2.28
CA VAL A 151 5.52 7.73 0.94
C VAL A 151 6.76 8.29 0.23
N PRO A 152 7.60 7.47 -0.42
CA PRO A 152 8.79 7.96 -1.11
C PRO A 152 8.46 8.97 -2.23
N LEU A 153 9.28 10.03 -2.35
CA LEU A 153 9.13 11.04 -3.41
C LEU A 153 9.67 10.57 -4.78
N VAL A 154 10.53 9.55 -4.79
CA VAL A 154 11.12 9.00 -6.02
C VAL A 154 10.28 7.83 -6.51
N GLY A 155 9.82 7.93 -7.76
CA GLY A 155 9.07 6.86 -8.42
C GLY A 155 9.93 5.62 -8.70
N LEU A 156 9.29 4.46 -8.82
CA LEU A 156 9.96 3.19 -9.12
C LEU A 156 10.11 3.00 -10.64
N THR A 157 11.27 2.53 -11.08
CA THR A 157 11.54 2.29 -12.51
C THR A 157 11.28 0.85 -12.95
N SER A 158 11.04 -0.06 -12.00
CA SER A 158 10.81 -1.50 -12.25
C SER A 158 10.05 -2.17 -11.13
#